data_AF-A0A4R5TUE7-F1
#
_entry.id   AF-A0A4R5TUE7-F1
#
_cell.length_a   1.000
_cell.length_b   1.000
_cell.length_c   1.000
_cell.angle_alpha   90.00
_cell.angle_beta   90.00
_cell.angle_gamma   90.00
#
_symmetry.space_group_name_H-M   'P 1'
#
loop_
_entity.id
_entity.type
_entity.pdbx_description
1 polymer ?
#
loop_
_entity_poly.entity_id
_entity_poly.type
_entity_poly.pdbx_seq_one_letter_code
_entity_poly.pdbx_strand_id
1 'polypeptide(L)'
;MTHITVPLEELEEAARDLDNVLSLLETGTGQLDLEQMLGNAPDVMGAARTFDRRWSDGRKQLIGEGKKIRDKIREATQAFVDTDNHLAEALDQDKK
;
A
#
# COMPACT_ATOMS: atom_id res chain seq x y z
N MET A 1 -5.84 -34.70 1.22
CA MET A 1 -5.89 -33.34 0.65
C MET A 1 -5.66 -32.36 1.77
N THR A 2 -4.62 -31.54 1.68
CA THR A 2 -4.36 -30.48 2.66
C THR A 2 -5.43 -29.41 2.46
N HIS A 3 -6.18 -29.09 3.51
CA HIS A 3 -7.16 -28.00 3.46
C HIS A 3 -6.38 -26.69 3.29
N ILE A 4 -6.52 -26.04 2.13
CA ILE A 4 -6.01 -24.68 1.95
C ILE A 4 -7.09 -23.77 2.52
N THR A 5 -6.80 -23.16 3.67
CA THR A 5 -7.63 -22.11 4.25
C THR A 5 -7.01 -20.78 3.85
N VAL A 6 -7.74 -19.98 3.09
CA VAL A 6 -7.30 -18.64 2.70
C VAL A 6 -7.92 -17.63 3.66
N PRO A 7 -7.11 -16.83 4.37
CA PRO A 7 -7.59 -15.83 5.33
C PRO A 7 -8.06 -14.56 4.58
N LEU A 8 -9.20 -14.64 3.90
CA LEU A 8 -9.68 -13.55 3.03
C LEU A 8 -9.98 -12.27 3.81
N GLU A 9 -10.59 -12.38 5.00
CA GLU A 9 -10.91 -11.22 5.84
C GLU A 9 -9.63 -10.50 6.29
N GLU A 10 -8.62 -11.25 6.73
CA GLU A 10 -7.34 -10.70 7.16
C GLU A 10 -6.55 -10.09 5.99
N LEU A 11 -6.66 -10.65 4.79
CA LEU A 11 -6.07 -10.07 3.58
C LEU A 11 -6.76 -8.74 3.22
N GLU A 12 -8.08 -8.67 3.29
CA GLU A 12 -8.80 -7.41 3.07
C GLU A 12 -8.50 -6.35 4.13
N GLU A 13 -8.36 -6.75 5.40
CA GLU A 13 -7.95 -5.86 6.48
C GLU A 13 -6.54 -5.33 6.25
N ALA A 14 -5.59 -6.19 5.89
CA ALA A 14 -4.23 -5.79 5.55
C ALA A 14 -4.17 -4.81 4.37
N ALA A 15 -5.01 -4.99 3.35
CA ALA A 15 -5.12 -4.06 2.24
C ALA A 15 -5.68 -2.69 2.67
N ARG A 16 -6.65 -2.67 3.60
CA ARG A 16 -7.22 -1.44 4.17
C ARG A 16 -6.22 -0.70 5.05
N ASP A 17 -5.50 -1.41 5.92
CA ASP A 17 -4.47 -0.82 6.77
C ASP A 17 -3.34 -0.22 5.93
N LEU A 18 -2.97 -0.89 4.84
CA LEU A 18 -1.99 -0.37 3.91
C LEU A 18 -2.49 0.89 3.21
N ASP A 19 -3.77 0.96 2.82
CA ASP A 19 -4.39 2.19 2.30
C ASP A 19 -4.35 3.35 3.31
N ASN A 20 -4.56 3.07 4.60
CA ASN A 20 -4.48 4.08 5.65
C ASN A 20 -3.05 4.62 5.78
N VAL A 21 -2.05 3.75 5.85
CA VAL A 21 -0.64 4.15 5.92
C VAL A 21 -0.23 4.96 4.69
N LEU A 22 -0.64 4.53 3.49
CA LEU A 22 -0.34 5.23 2.24
C LEU A 22 -1.01 6.61 2.19
N SER A 23 -2.23 6.72 2.69
CA SER A 23 -2.97 8.00 2.76
C SER A 23 -2.30 8.98 3.72
N LEU A 24 -1.79 8.49 4.87
CA LEU A 24 -1.01 9.31 5.80
C LEU A 24 0.30 9.77 5.17
N LEU A 25 0.96 8.89 4.42
CA LEU A 25 2.15 9.27 3.66
C LEU A 25 1.79 10.34 2.63
N GLU A 26 0.72 10.19 1.85
CA GLU A 26 0.29 11.14 0.81
C GLU A 26 -0.14 12.52 1.34
N THR A 27 -0.78 12.58 2.50
CA THR A 27 -1.27 13.83 3.13
C THR A 27 -0.18 14.64 3.83
N GLY A 28 0.94 14.01 4.21
CA GLY A 28 2.09 14.72 4.75
C GLY A 28 2.58 15.79 3.78
N THR A 29 2.48 17.06 4.19
CA THR A 29 2.95 18.26 3.47
C THR A 29 4.40 18.06 3.03
N GLY A 30 4.56 17.66 1.76
CA GLY A 30 5.74 16.95 1.26
C GLY A 30 6.98 17.81 0.99
N GLN A 31 7.07 19.00 1.55
CA GLN A 31 8.30 19.77 1.59
C GLN A 31 8.47 20.26 3.02
N LEU A 32 9.54 19.83 3.65
CA LEU A 32 10.00 20.53 4.83
C LEU A 32 10.26 21.96 4.38
N ASP A 33 9.64 22.93 5.02
CA ASP A 33 9.95 24.33 4.77
C ASP A 33 11.32 24.61 5.41
N LEU A 34 12.37 24.16 4.73
CA LEU A 34 13.74 24.22 5.21
C LEU A 34 14.17 25.69 5.42
N GLU A 35 13.61 26.60 4.64
CA GLU A 35 13.84 28.04 4.78
C GLU A 35 13.22 28.56 6.08
N GLN A 36 11.99 28.16 6.40
CA GLN A 36 11.36 28.47 7.69
C GLN A 36 12.07 27.78 8.88
N MET A 37 12.52 26.54 8.72
CA MET A 37 13.09 25.74 9.81
C MET A 37 14.55 26.08 10.13
N LEU A 38 15.36 26.44 9.13
CA LEU A 38 16.81 26.65 9.27
C LEU A 38 17.23 28.10 9.05
N GLY A 39 16.35 28.96 8.55
CA GLY A 39 16.67 30.34 8.20
C GLY A 39 17.82 30.44 7.18
N ASN A 40 18.59 31.52 7.26
CA ASN A 40 19.76 31.76 6.40
C ASN A 40 21.05 31.09 6.93
N ALA A 41 20.98 29.91 7.55
CA ALA A 41 22.16 29.18 8.01
C ALA A 41 22.87 28.48 6.83
N PRO A 42 23.85 29.11 6.15
CA PRO A 42 24.30 28.69 4.83
C PRO A 42 25.02 27.33 4.89
N ASP A 43 25.66 27.07 6.03
CA ASP A 43 26.50 25.89 6.27
C ASP A 43 25.69 24.59 6.37
N VAL A 44 24.38 24.67 6.63
CA VAL A 44 23.49 23.50 6.77
C VAL A 44 22.49 23.36 5.63
N MET A 45 22.30 24.38 4.80
CA MET A 45 21.33 24.37 3.69
C MET A 45 21.61 23.27 2.66
N GLY A 46 22.89 22.95 2.39
CA GLY A 46 23.25 21.85 1.48
C GLY A 46 22.83 20.48 2.02
N ALA A 47 23.05 20.24 3.32
CA ALA A 47 22.64 19.01 3.99
C ALA A 47 21.11 18.91 4.06
N ALA A 48 20.44 20.03 4.35
CA ALA A 48 18.99 20.12 4.42
C ALA A 48 18.32 19.78 3.08
N ARG A 49 18.79 20.38 1.97
CA ARG A 49 18.30 20.05 0.61
C ARG A 49 18.53 18.59 0.25
N THR A 50 19.67 18.03 0.65
CA THR A 50 19.99 16.62 0.42
C THR A 50 19.04 15.70 1.19
N PHE A 51 18.73 16.06 2.44
CA PHE A 51 17.77 15.34 3.28
C PHE A 51 16.37 15.40 2.68
N ASP A 52 15.86 16.60 2.36
CA ASP A 52 14.52 16.78 1.79
C ASP A 52 14.35 16.01 0.47
N ARG A 53 15.36 16.04 -0.41
CA ARG A 53 15.35 15.22 -1.64
C ARG A 53 15.26 13.72 -1.33
N ARG A 54 16.14 13.20 -0.46
CA ARG A 54 16.15 11.76 -0.12
C ARG A 54 14.87 11.33 0.59
N TRP A 55 14.32 12.19 1.44
CA TRP A 55 13.04 11.97 2.11
C TRP A 55 11.89 11.90 1.10
N SER A 56 11.81 12.90 0.20
CA SER A 56 10.78 12.95 -0.85
C SER A 56 10.84 11.73 -1.78
N ASP A 57 12.05 11.34 -2.21
CA ASP A 57 12.26 10.18 -3.06
C ASP A 57 11.89 8.88 -2.34
N GLY A 58 12.35 8.68 -1.10
CA GLY A 58 12.00 7.52 -0.29
C GLY A 58 10.51 7.41 -0.01
N ARG A 59 9.84 8.53 0.28
CA ARG A 59 8.38 8.59 0.46
C ARG A 59 7.64 8.16 -0.80
N LYS A 60 8.05 8.66 -1.98
CA LYS A 60 7.44 8.26 -3.26
C LYS A 60 7.63 6.76 -3.53
N GLN A 61 8.79 6.22 -3.22
CA GLN A 61 9.06 4.78 -3.36
C GLN A 61 8.18 3.95 -2.42
N LEU A 62 8.08 4.32 -1.14
CA LEU A 62 7.20 3.66 -0.17
C LEU A 62 5.73 3.67 -0.63
N ILE A 63 5.27 4.82 -1.14
CA ILE A 63 3.90 4.93 -1.67
C ILE A 63 3.71 4.00 -2.87
N GLY A 64 4.67 3.99 -3.80
CA GLY A 64 4.61 3.16 -5.00
C GLY A 64 4.60 1.66 -4.68
N GLU A 65 5.52 1.19 -3.82
CA GLU A 65 5.60 -0.22 -3.45
C GLU A 65 4.42 -0.66 -2.58
N GLY A 66 3.95 0.18 -1.65
CA GLY A 66 2.76 -0.13 -0.86
C GLY A 66 1.51 -0.26 -1.73
N LYS A 67 1.30 0.61 -2.72
CA LYS A 67 0.19 0.47 -3.67
C LYS A 67 0.26 -0.87 -4.42
N LYS A 68 1.44 -1.26 -4.89
CA LYS A 68 1.62 -2.56 -5.57
C LYS A 68 1.28 -3.75 -4.66
N ILE A 69 1.70 -3.71 -3.40
CA ILE A 69 1.39 -4.78 -2.43
C ILE A 69 -0.12 -4.87 -2.20
N ARG A 70 -0.77 -3.73 -1.92
CA ARG A 70 -2.23 -3.65 -1.76
C ARG A 70 -2.97 -4.23 -2.97
N ASP A 71 -2.56 -3.83 -4.17
CA ASP A 71 -3.23 -4.24 -5.41
C ASP A 71 -3.09 -5.75 -5.62
N LYS A 72 -1.91 -6.33 -5.33
CA LYS A 72 -1.71 -7.78 -5.36
C LYS A 72 -2.54 -8.53 -4.32
N ILE A 73 -2.71 -7.97 -3.12
CA ILE A 73 -3.58 -8.57 -2.09
C ILE A 73 -5.03 -8.60 -2.59
N ARG A 74 -5.51 -7.51 -3.18
CA ARG A 74 -6.87 -7.44 -3.76
C ARG A 74 -7.05 -8.41 -4.92
N GLU A 75 -6.08 -8.48 -5.83
CA GLU A 75 -6.08 -9.41 -6.96
C GLU A 75 -6.15 -10.86 -6.49
N ALA A 76 -5.33 -11.24 -5.50
CA ALA A 76 -5.35 -12.58 -4.92
C ALA A 76 -6.70 -12.88 -4.25
N THR A 77 -7.23 -11.94 -3.45
CA THR A 77 -8.53 -12.08 -2.77
C THR A 77 -9.65 -12.30 -3.79
N GLN A 78 -9.69 -11.49 -4.86
CA GLN A 78 -10.68 -11.62 -5.92
C GLN A 78 -10.58 -12.95 -6.65
N ALA A 79 -9.36 -13.42 -6.96
CA ALA A 79 -9.17 -14.71 -7.63
C ALA A 79 -9.70 -15.89 -6.81
N PHE A 80 -9.60 -15.85 -5.48
CA PHE A 80 -10.19 -16.86 -4.60
C PHE A 80 -11.72 -16.78 -4.59
N VAL A 81 -12.28 -15.57 -4.47
CA VAL A 81 -13.74 -15.38 -4.54
C VAL A 81 -14.32 -15.87 -5.86
N ASP A 82 -13.66 -15.57 -6.98
CA ASP A 82 -14.10 -16.03 -8.31
C ASP A 82 -14.04 -17.56 -8.43
N THR A 83 -12.99 -18.18 -7.87
CA THR A 83 -12.85 -19.64 -7.82
C THR A 83 -13.97 -20.28 -7.02
N ASP A 84 -14.29 -19.73 -5.84
CA ASP A 84 -15.37 -20.24 -4.99
C ASP A 84 -16.75 -20.10 -5.65
N ASN A 85 -17.00 -18.96 -6.31
CA ASN A 85 -18.24 -18.75 -7.07
C ASN A 85 -18.39 -19.76 -8.22
N HIS A 86 -17.32 -19.99 -9.00
CA HIS A 86 -17.35 -20.97 -10.08
C HIS A 86 -17.60 -22.40 -9.58
N LEU A 87 -17.02 -22.77 -8.43
CA LEU A 87 -17.27 -24.08 -7.82
C LEU A 87 -18.71 -24.21 -7.32
N ALA A 88 -19.26 -23.16 -6.70
CA ALA A 88 -20.66 -23.15 -6.27
C ALA A 88 -21.63 -23.30 -7.45
N GLU A 89 -21.39 -22.57 -8.55
CA GLU A 89 -22.19 -22.66 -9.78
C GLU A 89 -22.13 -24.06 -10.40
N ALA A 90 -20.94 -24.68 -10.45
CA ALA A 90 -20.78 -26.03 -10.97
C ALA A 90 -21.56 -27.07 -10.14
N LEU A 91 -21.55 -26.94 -8.81
CA LEU A 91 -22.28 -27.81 -7.90
C LEU A 91 -23.81 -27.67 -8.01
N ASP A 92 -24.30 -26.48 -8.35
CA ASP A 92 -25.73 -26.25 -8.57
C ASP A 92 -26.23 -26.74 -9.93
N GLN A 93 -25.35 -26.76 -10.94
CA GLN A 93 -25.65 -27.34 -12.26
C GLN A 93 -25.72 -28.88 -12.20
N ASP A 94 -24.85 -29.51 -11.41
CA ASP A 94 -24.80 -30.99 -11.27
C ASP A 94 -25.99 -31.56 -10.47
N LYS A 95 -26.75 -30.69 -9.77
CA LYS A 95 -27.96 -31.07 -9.01
C LYS A 95 -29.26 -30.97 -9.81
N LYS A 96 -29.23 -30.54 -11.07
CA LYS A 96 -30.40 -30.45 -11.97
C LYS A 96 -30.41 -31.57 -13.00
#